data_AF-A5DQM2-F1
#
_entry.id   AF-A5DQM2-F1
#
_cell.length_a   1.000
_cell.length_b   1.000
_cell.length_c   1.000
_cell.angle_alpha   90.00
_cell.angle_beta   90.00
_cell.angle_gamma   90.00
#
_symmetry.space_group_name_H-M   'P 1'
#
loop_
_entity.id
_entity.type
_entity.pdbx_description
1 polymer ?
#
loop_
_entity_poly.entity_id
_entity_poly.type
_entity_poly.pdbx_seq_one_letter_code
_entity_poly.pdbx_strand_id
1 'polypeptide(L)'
;MLQYQGERIEPLVDQVSELSKVLEENRKIIDRITSHVDAGFSLPTSDLVKERVDNRQERPDVLEHYLREKYQIHSIDVPPDIITSLETKDPIVIKLAKDVYRLNIIRNAKKKANAELYEVIKRYEEFIASVLLPELRRDMEQLHIQDGIQVLKDEHTPRVLNEIDRVWEHYLQYVEGLDKVCMTSEKLMQAYQDADDLEFANKIHQKMVIIREIRNYLLSIAT
;
A
#
# COMPACT_ATOMS: atom_id res chain seq x y z
N MET A 1 -0.81 -35.61 -38.84
CA MET A 1 -1.15 -36.18 -37.51
C MET A 1 -1.22 -35.02 -36.53
N LEU A 2 -2.43 -34.53 -36.24
CA LEU A 2 -2.65 -33.50 -35.21
C LEU A 2 -3.06 -34.23 -33.94
N GLN A 3 -2.14 -34.36 -32.99
CA GLN A 3 -2.45 -34.78 -31.63
C GLN A 3 -3.18 -33.62 -30.94
N TYR A 4 -4.51 -33.72 -30.85
CA TYR A 4 -5.28 -32.90 -29.93
C TYR A 4 -4.83 -33.24 -28.51
N GLN A 5 -4.20 -32.28 -27.83
CA GLN A 5 -4.05 -32.29 -26.38
C GLN A 5 -5.44 -32.13 -25.79
N GLY A 6 -6.08 -33.25 -25.45
CA GLY A 6 -7.31 -33.23 -24.66
C GLY A 6 -7.04 -32.50 -23.34
N GLU A 7 -7.74 -31.40 -23.14
CA GLU A 7 -7.76 -30.65 -21.88
C GLU A 7 -8.07 -31.64 -20.75
N ARG A 8 -7.15 -31.76 -19.79
CA ARG A 8 -7.31 -32.65 -18.64
C ARG A 8 -8.37 -32.04 -17.72
N ILE A 9 -9.61 -32.51 -17.83
CA ILE A 9 -10.77 -32.12 -17.00
C ILE A 9 -10.73 -32.79 -15.60
N GLU A 10 -9.94 -33.85 -15.45
CA GLU A 10 -9.74 -34.60 -14.20
C GLU A 10 -9.45 -33.75 -12.95
N PRO A 11 -8.49 -32.79 -12.95
CA PRO A 11 -8.21 -31.97 -11.76
C PRO A 11 -9.38 -31.09 -11.32
N LEU A 12 -10.23 -30.63 -12.25
CA LEU A 12 -11.44 -29.87 -11.94
C LEU A 12 -12.51 -30.76 -11.31
N VAL A 13 -12.65 -32.00 -11.80
CA VAL A 13 -13.57 -32.99 -11.23
C VAL A 13 -13.15 -33.36 -9.81
N ASP A 14 -11.85 -33.52 -9.57
CA ASP A 14 -11.30 -33.81 -8.24
C ASP A 14 -11.57 -32.65 -7.27
N GLN A 15 -11.35 -31.40 -7.69
CA GLN A 15 -11.65 -30.22 -6.88
C GLN A 15 -13.16 -30.07 -6.57
N VAL A 16 -14.03 -30.35 -7.55
CA VAL A 16 -15.48 -30.32 -7.33
C VAL A 16 -15.92 -31.45 -6.39
N SER A 17 -15.29 -32.63 -6.47
CA SER A 17 -15.54 -33.75 -5.56
C SER A 17 -15.11 -33.42 -4.13
N GLU A 18 -13.97 -32.77 -3.97
CA GLU A 18 -13.44 -32.33 -2.68
C GLU A 18 -14.34 -31.25 -2.04
N LEU A 19 -14.75 -30.25 -2.82
CA LEU A 19 -15.74 -29.24 -2.39
C LEU A 19 -17.08 -29.87 -1.99
N SER A 20 -17.52 -30.89 -2.73
CA SER A 20 -18.77 -31.60 -2.42
C SER A 20 -18.67 -32.37 -1.10
N LYS A 21 -17.52 -32.97 -0.79
CA LYS A 21 -17.28 -33.63 0.50
C LYS A 21 -17.29 -32.63 1.66
N VAL A 22 -16.62 -31.49 1.49
CA VAL A 22 -16.58 -30.43 2.52
C VAL A 22 -17.99 -29.86 2.77
N LEU A 23 -18.80 -29.68 1.73
CA LEU A 23 -20.19 -29.26 1.87
C LEU A 23 -21.04 -30.26 2.67
N GLU A 24 -20.86 -31.55 2.41
CA GLU A 24 -21.59 -32.61 3.13
C GLU A 24 -21.17 -32.70 4.60
N GLU A 25 -19.89 -32.49 4.91
CA GLU A 25 -19.40 -32.40 6.29
C GLU A 25 -19.98 -31.19 7.02
N ASN A 26 -19.98 -30.02 6.37
CA ASN A 26 -20.57 -28.80 6.92
C ASN A 26 -22.08 -28.98 7.18
N ARG A 27 -22.80 -29.65 6.28
CA ARG A 27 -24.21 -29.97 6.46
C ARG A 27 -24.44 -30.84 7.70
N LYS A 28 -23.63 -31.88 7.91
CA LYS A 28 -23.72 -32.73 9.11
C LYS A 28 -23.46 -31.96 10.40
N ILE A 29 -22.54 -30.99 10.39
CA ILE A 29 -22.28 -30.12 11.55
C ILE A 29 -23.50 -29.25 11.84
N ILE A 30 -24.10 -28.64 10.81
CA ILE A 30 -25.31 -27.82 10.94
C ILE A 30 -26.49 -28.65 11.47
N ASP A 31 -26.69 -29.87 10.96
CA ASP A 31 -27.75 -30.76 11.43
C ASP A 31 -27.54 -31.18 12.89
N ARG A 32 -26.28 -31.35 13.31
CA ARG A 32 -25.92 -31.65 14.70
C ARG A 32 -26.16 -30.46 15.65
N ILE A 33 -25.87 -29.24 15.20
CA ILE A 33 -26.15 -28.02 15.95
C ILE A 33 -27.67 -27.83 16.06
N THR A 34 -28.39 -27.97 14.95
CA THR A 34 -29.85 -27.83 14.90
C THR A 34 -30.54 -28.83 15.83
N SER A 35 -30.14 -30.10 15.78
CA SER A 35 -30.68 -31.12 16.68
C SER A 35 -30.34 -30.88 18.16
N HIS A 36 -29.19 -30.30 18.50
CA HIS A 36 -28.89 -29.89 19.88
C HIS A 36 -29.74 -28.71 20.35
N VAL A 37 -30.03 -27.76 19.45
CA VAL A 37 -30.91 -26.62 19.75
C VAL A 37 -32.35 -27.10 19.95
N ASP A 38 -32.84 -27.99 19.08
CA ASP A 38 -34.20 -28.53 19.17
C ASP A 38 -34.38 -29.44 20.40
N ALA A 39 -33.38 -30.26 20.75
CA ALA A 39 -33.42 -31.11 21.94
C ALA A 39 -33.35 -30.29 23.25
N GLY A 40 -32.64 -29.15 23.24
CA GLY A 40 -32.59 -28.21 24.36
C GLY A 40 -33.88 -27.41 24.58
N PHE A 41 -34.76 -27.36 23.58
CA PHE A 41 -36.05 -26.65 23.59
C PHE A 41 -37.26 -27.61 23.65
N SER A 42 -37.22 -28.62 24.52
CA SER A 42 -38.45 -29.31 24.91
C SER A 42 -39.22 -28.45 25.92
N LEU A 43 -40.28 -27.79 25.45
CA LEU A 43 -41.25 -27.11 26.32
C LEU A 43 -41.91 -28.17 27.23
N PRO A 44 -41.87 -28.00 28.57
CA PRO A 44 -42.55 -28.94 29.46
C PRO A 44 -44.05 -28.87 29.21
N THR A 45 -44.64 -29.99 28.81
CA THR A 45 -46.09 -30.14 28.68
C THR A 45 -46.79 -29.88 30.01
N SER A 46 -47.98 -29.28 29.87
CA SER A 46 -48.74 -28.51 30.85
C SER A 46 -49.42 -29.34 31.96
N ASP A 47 -48.69 -30.19 32.68
CA ASP A 47 -49.29 -31.02 33.77
C ASP A 47 -48.72 -30.76 35.18
N LEU A 48 -47.74 -29.86 35.34
CA LEU A 48 -47.11 -29.58 36.65
C LEU A 48 -47.67 -28.37 37.42
N VAL A 49 -48.80 -27.79 37.01
CA VAL A 49 -49.28 -26.51 37.56
C VAL A 49 -50.06 -26.65 38.87
N LYS A 50 -50.45 -27.85 39.33
CA LYS A 50 -51.35 -27.97 40.50
C LYS A 50 -50.71 -28.31 41.86
N GLU A 51 -49.42 -28.61 41.97
CA GLU A 51 -48.82 -29.04 43.26
C GLU A 51 -47.68 -28.16 43.82
N ARG A 52 -47.39 -26.99 43.24
CA ARG A 52 -46.23 -26.16 43.67
C ARG A 52 -46.60 -24.89 44.44
N VAL A 53 -47.54 -24.97 45.38
CA VAL A 53 -47.89 -23.80 46.21
C VAL A 53 -47.05 -23.68 47.49
N ASP A 54 -46.45 -24.74 48.04
CA ASP A 54 -45.97 -24.65 49.44
C ASP A 54 -44.47 -24.84 49.74
N ASN A 55 -43.56 -24.79 48.75
CA ASN A 55 -42.11 -24.86 49.05
C ASN A 55 -41.22 -24.13 48.03
N ARG A 56 -41.39 -22.82 47.87
CA ARG A 56 -40.40 -21.99 47.15
C ARG A 56 -39.56 -21.20 48.15
N GLN A 57 -38.61 -21.89 48.79
CA GLN A 57 -37.38 -21.22 49.19
C GLN A 57 -36.74 -20.59 47.95
N GLU A 58 -36.35 -19.33 48.12
CA GLU A 58 -35.75 -18.42 47.16
C GLU A 58 -34.64 -19.09 46.33
N ARG A 59 -34.99 -19.58 45.13
CA ARG A 59 -33.98 -19.75 44.10
C ARG A 59 -33.71 -18.36 43.53
N PRO A 60 -32.46 -17.88 43.50
CA PRO A 60 -32.14 -16.60 42.89
C PRO A 60 -32.63 -16.62 41.46
N ASP A 61 -33.38 -15.59 41.07
CA ASP A 61 -33.97 -15.46 39.75
C ASP A 61 -32.84 -15.36 38.72
N VAL A 62 -32.47 -16.50 38.12
CA VAL A 62 -31.32 -16.65 37.21
C VAL A 62 -31.40 -15.65 36.05
N LEU A 63 -32.62 -15.36 35.61
CA LEU A 63 -32.87 -14.39 34.56
C LEU A 63 -32.53 -12.96 35.02
N GLU A 64 -32.95 -12.58 36.23
CA GLU A 64 -32.65 -11.26 36.79
C GLU A 64 -31.15 -11.06 37.01
N HIS A 65 -30.45 -12.11 37.48
CA HIS A 65 -28.99 -12.07 37.60
C HIS A 65 -28.31 -11.83 36.25
N TYR A 66 -28.67 -12.59 35.22
CA TYR A 66 -28.10 -12.46 33.87
C TYR A 66 -28.39 -11.09 33.25
N LEU A 67 -29.61 -10.60 33.43
CA LEU A 67 -30.03 -9.28 32.98
C LEU A 67 -29.27 -8.16 33.69
N ARG A 68 -29.07 -8.28 35.00
CA ARG A 68 -28.29 -7.32 35.80
C ARG A 68 -26.83 -7.29 35.36
N GLU A 69 -26.21 -8.45 35.17
CA GLU A 69 -24.79 -8.56 34.84
C GLU A 69 -24.48 -8.07 33.43
N LYS A 70 -25.26 -8.51 32.42
CA LYS A 70 -24.96 -8.23 31.01
C LYS A 70 -25.51 -6.90 30.51
N TYR A 71 -26.62 -6.43 31.08
CA TYR A 71 -27.38 -5.29 30.55
C TYR A 71 -27.59 -4.18 31.58
N GLN A 72 -27.15 -4.34 32.84
CA GLN A 72 -27.25 -3.34 33.90
C GLN A 72 -28.67 -2.74 34.03
N ILE A 73 -29.69 -3.60 33.89
CA ILE A 73 -31.10 -3.22 33.71
C ILE A 73 -31.67 -2.31 34.82
N HIS A 74 -31.06 -2.31 36.01
CA HIS A 74 -31.52 -1.50 37.14
C HIS A 74 -31.17 -0.02 37.05
N SER A 75 -30.30 0.38 36.11
CA SER A 75 -29.98 1.79 35.88
C SER A 75 -31.04 2.55 35.07
N ILE A 76 -32.05 1.84 34.55
CA ILE A 76 -33.09 2.40 33.69
C ILE A 76 -34.41 2.48 34.45
N ASP A 77 -34.83 3.72 34.72
CA ASP A 77 -36.12 4.02 35.33
C ASP A 77 -37.26 3.71 34.36
N VAL A 78 -38.27 3.00 34.86
CA VAL A 78 -39.47 2.66 34.09
C VAL A 78 -40.58 3.61 34.52
N PRO A 79 -41.20 4.36 33.59
CA PRO A 79 -42.34 5.21 33.91
C PRO A 79 -43.48 4.40 34.55
N PRO A 80 -44.16 4.96 35.57
CA PRO A 80 -45.24 4.27 36.27
C PRO A 80 -46.44 3.94 35.36
N ASP A 81 -46.62 4.68 34.26
CA ASP A 81 -47.76 4.55 33.35
C ASP A 81 -47.86 3.16 32.67
N ILE A 82 -46.73 2.47 32.48
CA ILE A 82 -46.68 1.13 31.88
C ILE A 82 -47.25 0.07 32.83
N ILE A 83 -47.10 0.31 34.14
CA ILE A 83 -47.58 -0.59 35.20
C ILE A 83 -49.11 -0.50 35.29
N THR A 84 -49.66 0.69 35.07
CA THR A 84 -51.11 0.96 35.15
C THR A 84 -51.88 0.39 33.95
N SER A 85 -51.23 0.23 32.79
CA SER A 85 -51.84 -0.35 31.57
C SER A 85 -52.00 -1.88 31.60
N LEU A 86 -51.40 -2.56 32.58
CA LEU A 86 -51.53 -4.01 32.73
C LEU A 86 -52.72 -4.29 33.65
N GLU A 87 -53.82 -4.81 33.09
CA GLU A 87 -55.03 -5.21 33.84
C GLU A 87 -54.78 -6.39 34.81
N THR A 88 -53.59 -6.99 34.77
CA THR A 88 -53.18 -8.14 35.58
C THR A 88 -52.46 -7.73 36.86
N LYS A 89 -52.93 -8.21 38.02
CA LYS A 89 -52.33 -7.98 39.35
C LYS A 89 -51.15 -8.91 39.67
N ASP A 90 -50.77 -9.79 38.74
CA ASP A 90 -49.73 -10.79 38.98
C ASP A 90 -48.35 -10.12 39.05
N PRO A 91 -47.63 -10.20 40.19
CA PRO A 91 -46.38 -9.47 40.40
C PRO A 91 -45.26 -9.92 39.45
N ILE A 92 -45.31 -11.19 39.00
CA ILE A 92 -44.35 -11.77 38.05
C ILE A 92 -44.53 -11.15 36.66
N VAL A 93 -45.78 -10.98 36.22
CA VAL A 93 -46.10 -10.40 34.90
C VAL A 93 -45.70 -8.93 34.86
N ILE A 94 -45.94 -8.20 35.95
CA ILE A 94 -45.51 -6.81 36.09
C ILE A 94 -43.98 -6.68 36.05
N LYS A 95 -43.25 -7.57 36.73
CA LYS A 95 -41.78 -7.60 36.70
C LYS A 95 -41.25 -7.86 35.28
N LEU A 96 -41.80 -8.87 34.59
CA LEU A 96 -41.40 -9.20 33.23
C LEU A 96 -41.70 -8.07 32.24
N ALA A 97 -42.86 -7.41 32.37
CA ALA A 97 -43.21 -6.28 31.51
C ALA A 97 -42.24 -5.10 31.69
N LYS A 98 -41.81 -4.81 32.93
CA LYS A 98 -40.76 -3.81 33.21
C LYS A 98 -39.43 -4.20 32.57
N ASP A 99 -39.03 -5.46 32.66
CA ASP A 99 -37.76 -5.93 32.09
C ASP A 99 -37.79 -5.90 30.56
N VAL A 100 -38.90 -6.27 29.92
CA VAL A 100 -39.11 -6.16 28.46
C VAL A 100 -39.01 -4.70 28.01
N TYR A 101 -39.60 -3.78 28.75
CA TYR A 101 -39.51 -2.35 28.43
C TYR A 101 -38.07 -1.84 28.50
N ARG A 102 -37.34 -2.16 29.58
CA ARG A 102 -35.93 -1.77 29.75
C ARG A 102 -35.05 -2.37 28.66
N LEU A 103 -35.26 -3.65 28.31
CA LEU A 103 -34.56 -4.30 27.20
C LEU A 103 -34.84 -3.62 25.86
N ASN A 104 -36.06 -3.12 25.64
CA ASN A 104 -36.41 -2.38 24.42
C ASN A 104 -35.69 -1.03 24.35
N ILE A 105 -35.58 -0.30 25.47
CA ILE A 105 -34.77 0.93 25.55
C ILE A 105 -33.31 0.64 25.18
N ILE A 106 -32.72 -0.39 25.80
CA ILE A 106 -31.33 -0.78 25.53
C ILE A 106 -31.15 -1.18 24.07
N ARG A 107 -32.09 -1.93 23.49
CA ARG A 107 -32.08 -2.31 22.08
C ARG A 107 -32.09 -1.09 21.18
N ASN A 108 -32.95 -0.12 21.45
CA ASN A 108 -33.06 1.11 20.65
C ASN A 108 -31.81 1.97 20.78
N ALA A 109 -31.25 2.10 21.98
CA ALA A 109 -29.99 2.80 22.22
C ALA A 109 -28.84 2.14 21.44
N LYS A 110 -28.71 0.82 21.50
CA LYS A 110 -27.69 0.06 20.74
C LYS A 110 -27.90 0.19 19.23
N LYS A 111 -29.14 0.15 18.75
CA LYS A 111 -29.44 0.34 17.33
C LYS A 111 -29.01 1.73 16.85
N LYS A 112 -29.25 2.77 17.66
CA LYS A 112 -28.82 4.14 17.37
C LYS A 112 -27.29 4.26 17.36
N ALA A 113 -26.61 3.74 18.38
CA ALA A 113 -25.15 3.74 18.45
C ALA A 113 -24.52 2.98 17.27
N ASN A 114 -25.09 1.83 16.88
CA ASN A 114 -24.64 1.09 15.71
C ASN A 114 -24.84 1.85 14.40
N ALA A 115 -25.94 2.60 14.26
CA ALA A 115 -26.17 3.45 13.10
C ALA A 115 -25.14 4.60 13.05
N GLU A 116 -24.83 5.23 14.18
CA GLU A 116 -23.79 6.26 14.27
C GLU A 116 -22.40 5.71 13.94
N LEU A 117 -22.05 4.53 14.46
CA LEU A 117 -20.79 3.84 14.14
C LEU A 117 -20.69 3.49 12.65
N TYR A 118 -21.79 3.04 12.05
CA TYR A 118 -21.83 2.73 10.62
C TYR A 118 -21.59 3.98 9.76
N GLU A 119 -22.19 5.12 10.11
CA GLU A 119 -21.94 6.40 9.44
C GLU A 119 -20.47 6.83 9.55
N VAL A 120 -19.84 6.63 10.71
CA VAL A 120 -18.41 6.92 10.90
C VAL A 120 -17.54 6.03 10.03
N ILE A 121 -17.81 4.73 10.00
CA ILE A 121 -17.09 3.77 9.14
C ILE A 121 -17.22 4.18 7.67
N LYS A 122 -18.43 4.49 7.22
CA LYS A 122 -18.68 4.92 5.85
C LYS A 122 -17.90 6.20 5.49
N ARG A 123 -17.84 7.18 6.39
CA ARG A 123 -17.01 8.38 6.19
C ARG A 123 -15.52 8.07 6.10
N TYR A 124 -15.03 7.11 6.90
CA TYR A 124 -13.63 6.67 6.78
C TYR A 124 -13.37 5.96 5.46
N GLU A 125 -14.27 5.09 5.02
CA GLU A 125 -14.16 4.44 3.70
C GLU A 125 -14.16 5.46 2.57
N GLU A 126 -15.08 6.43 2.60
CA GLU A 126 -15.13 7.53 1.63
C GLU A 126 -13.84 8.35 1.66
N PHE A 127 -13.31 8.69 2.83
CA PHE A 127 -12.04 9.41 2.97
C PHE A 127 -10.85 8.61 2.40
N ILE A 128 -10.76 7.32 2.71
CA ILE A 128 -9.70 6.45 2.20
C ILE A 128 -9.78 6.36 0.67
N ALA A 129 -10.98 6.15 0.13
CA ALA A 129 -11.19 5.96 -1.30
C ALA A 129 -11.02 7.26 -2.10
N SER A 130 -11.51 8.39 -1.59
CA SER A 130 -11.54 9.66 -2.32
C SER A 130 -10.33 10.56 -2.10
N VAL A 131 -9.62 10.43 -0.97
CA VAL A 131 -8.51 11.30 -0.61
C VAL A 131 -7.21 10.52 -0.46
N LEU A 132 -7.17 9.52 0.42
CA LEU A 132 -5.92 8.85 0.78
C LEU A 132 -5.31 8.07 -0.40
N LEU A 133 -6.10 7.21 -1.05
CA LEU A 133 -5.61 6.38 -2.15
C LEU A 133 -5.18 7.21 -3.38
N PRO A 134 -5.93 8.24 -3.81
CA PRO A 134 -5.50 9.11 -4.90
C PRO A 134 -4.20 9.86 -4.62
N GLU A 135 -4.03 10.42 -3.42
CA GLU A 135 -2.80 11.12 -3.04
C GLU A 135 -1.61 10.15 -2.98
N LEU A 136 -1.77 8.96 -2.39
CA LEU A 136 -0.74 7.92 -2.41
C LEU A 136 -0.35 7.50 -3.82
N ARG A 137 -1.33 7.36 -4.73
CA ARG A 137 -1.06 7.04 -6.13
C ARG A 137 -0.24 8.16 -6.79
N ARG A 138 -0.62 9.42 -6.56
CA ARG A 138 0.09 10.59 -7.08
C ARG A 138 1.52 10.66 -6.56
N ASP A 139 1.75 10.38 -5.27
CA ASP A 139 3.08 10.36 -4.67
C ASP A 139 3.94 9.23 -5.25
N MET A 140 3.36 8.04 -5.46
CA MET A 140 4.06 6.91 -6.10
C MET A 140 4.44 7.20 -7.55
N GLU A 141 3.56 7.86 -8.30
CA GLU A 141 3.84 8.29 -9.67
C GLU A 141 4.95 9.34 -9.70
N GLN A 142 4.96 10.30 -8.77
CA GLN A 142 6.03 11.30 -8.65
C GLN A 142 7.38 10.70 -8.29
N LEU A 143 7.41 9.71 -7.40
CA LEU A 143 8.64 8.99 -7.04
C LEU A 143 9.18 8.20 -8.24
N HIS A 144 8.33 7.50 -9.00
CA HIS A 144 8.76 6.81 -10.22
C HIS A 144 9.32 7.79 -11.27
N ILE A 145 8.72 8.98 -11.40
CA ILE A 145 9.23 10.03 -12.28
C ILE A 145 10.59 10.54 -11.79
N GLN A 146 10.78 10.75 -10.49
CA GLN A 146 12.06 11.17 -9.92
C GLN A 146 13.15 10.12 -10.11
N ASP A 147 12.86 8.84 -9.87
CA ASP A 147 13.80 7.75 -10.07
C ASP A 147 14.21 7.64 -11.55
N GLY A 148 13.25 7.77 -12.47
CA GLY A 148 13.53 7.81 -13.92
C GLY A 148 14.40 9.01 -14.33
N ILE A 149 14.18 10.18 -13.74
CA ILE A 149 15.01 11.39 -13.99
C ILE A 149 16.42 11.21 -13.42
N GLN A 150 16.55 10.56 -12.27
CA GLN A 150 17.85 10.30 -11.64
C GLN A 150 18.68 9.31 -12.47
N VAL A 151 18.06 8.24 -12.98
CA VAL A 151 18.70 7.28 -13.90
C VAL A 151 19.17 7.97 -15.19
N LEU A 152 18.35 8.85 -15.78
CA LEU A 152 18.74 9.61 -16.97
C LEU A 152 19.92 10.57 -16.71
N LYS A 153 19.97 11.18 -15.52
CA LYS A 153 21.12 12.00 -15.10
C LYS A 153 22.38 11.15 -14.91
N ASP A 154 22.26 9.99 -14.29
CA ASP A 154 23.39 9.10 -14.03
C ASP A 154 23.95 8.48 -15.33
N GLU A 155 23.12 8.25 -16.35
CA GLU A 155 23.58 7.78 -17.68
C GLU A 155 24.22 8.87 -18.55
N HIS A 156 23.81 10.14 -18.39
CA HIS A 156 24.37 11.26 -19.18
C HIS A 156 25.65 11.85 -18.58
N THR A 157 25.84 11.72 -17.27
CA THR A 157 27.06 12.18 -16.57
C THR A 157 28.36 11.56 -17.12
N PRO A 158 28.46 10.25 -17.40
CA PRO A 158 29.69 9.67 -17.97
C PRO A 158 29.95 10.10 -19.42
N ARG A 159 28.91 10.41 -20.21
CA ARG A 159 29.10 10.96 -21.57
C ARG A 159 29.74 12.34 -21.55
N VAL A 160 29.24 13.22 -20.68
CA VAL A 160 29.79 14.58 -20.53
C VAL A 160 31.22 14.53 -19.99
N LEU A 161 31.52 13.64 -19.05
CA LEU A 161 32.89 13.43 -18.55
C LEU A 161 33.85 12.93 -19.64
N ASN A 162 33.44 11.95 -20.43
CA ASN A 162 34.26 11.44 -21.54
C ASN A 162 34.52 12.49 -22.63
N GLU A 163 33.56 13.38 -22.89
CA GLU A 163 33.76 14.50 -23.81
C GLU A 163 34.74 15.54 -23.26
N ILE A 164 34.70 15.82 -21.95
CA ILE A 164 35.65 16.70 -21.27
C ILE A 164 37.07 16.13 -21.33
N ASP A 165 37.25 14.84 -21.07
CA ASP A 165 38.55 14.17 -21.14
C ASP A 165 39.13 14.23 -22.55
N ARG A 166 38.29 14.02 -23.57
CA ARG A 166 38.69 14.16 -24.96
C ARG A 166 39.12 15.59 -25.30
N VAL A 167 38.36 16.60 -24.87
CA VAL A 167 38.74 18.02 -25.09
C VAL A 167 40.06 18.34 -24.38
N TRP A 168 40.28 17.79 -23.19
CA TRP A 168 41.51 17.97 -22.43
C TRP A 168 42.74 17.33 -23.10
N GLU A 169 42.59 16.12 -23.65
CA GLU A 169 43.65 15.48 -24.44
C GLU A 169 44.03 16.30 -25.67
N HIS A 170 43.04 16.84 -26.39
CA HIS A 170 43.28 17.73 -27.53
C HIS A 170 43.99 19.02 -27.09
N TYR A 171 43.60 19.62 -25.96
CA TYR A 171 44.27 20.78 -25.40
C TYR A 171 45.75 20.49 -25.06
N LEU A 172 46.05 19.36 -24.42
CA LEU A 172 47.41 18.92 -24.13
C LEU A 172 48.26 18.78 -25.40
N GLN A 173 47.71 18.16 -26.45
CA GLN A 173 48.39 18.02 -27.74
C GLN A 173 48.68 19.39 -28.38
N TYR A 174 47.77 20.36 -28.26
CA TYR A 174 48.02 21.72 -28.74
C TYR A 174 49.13 22.42 -27.96
N VAL A 175 49.16 22.28 -26.64
CA VAL A 175 50.21 22.87 -25.79
C VAL A 175 51.57 22.25 -26.12
N GLU A 176 51.67 20.92 -26.26
CA GLU A 176 52.90 20.25 -26.68
C GLU A 176 53.34 20.66 -28.10
N GLY A 177 52.38 20.84 -29.01
CA GLY A 177 52.66 21.35 -30.35
C GLY A 177 53.22 22.77 -30.31
N LEU A 178 52.66 23.63 -29.46
CA LEU A 178 53.12 25.00 -29.28
C LEU A 178 54.53 25.06 -28.68
N ASP A 179 54.82 24.21 -27.69
CA ASP A 179 56.14 24.10 -27.07
C ASP A 179 57.21 23.69 -28.09
N LYS A 180 56.91 22.71 -28.95
CA LYS A 180 57.81 22.32 -30.07
C LYS A 180 58.04 23.49 -31.04
N VAL A 181 57.05 24.33 -31.29
CA VAL A 181 57.19 25.52 -32.13
C VAL A 181 58.06 26.57 -31.44
N CYS A 182 57.89 26.80 -30.14
CA CYS A 182 58.75 27.69 -29.35
C CYS A 182 60.20 27.21 -29.32
N MET A 183 60.45 25.92 -29.07
CA MET A 183 61.79 25.36 -29.09
C MET A 183 62.46 25.47 -30.47
N THR A 184 61.69 25.29 -31.54
CA THR A 184 62.23 25.42 -32.90
C THR A 184 62.47 26.88 -33.28
N SER A 185 61.63 27.82 -32.84
CA SER A 185 61.84 29.24 -33.07
C SER A 185 63.04 29.78 -32.29
N GLU A 186 63.24 29.36 -31.04
CA GLU A 186 64.42 29.71 -30.24
C GLU A 186 65.71 29.19 -30.88
N LYS A 187 65.73 27.92 -31.30
CA LYS A 187 66.87 27.36 -32.05
C LYS A 187 67.15 28.10 -33.36
N LEU A 188 66.10 28.58 -34.02
CA LEU A 188 66.21 29.34 -35.26
C LEU A 188 66.74 30.78 -35.00
N MET A 189 66.30 31.43 -33.92
CA MET A 189 66.81 32.74 -33.50
C MET A 189 68.27 32.66 -33.05
N GLN A 190 68.65 31.62 -32.30
CA GLN A 190 70.06 31.37 -31.95
C GLN A 190 70.91 31.18 -33.20
N ALA A 191 70.46 30.32 -34.12
CA ALA A 191 71.16 30.10 -35.39
C ALA A 191 71.27 31.38 -36.25
N TYR A 192 70.31 32.30 -36.15
CA TYR A 192 70.35 33.59 -36.82
C TYR A 192 71.33 34.57 -36.16
N GLN A 193 71.42 34.56 -34.83
CA GLN A 193 72.37 35.39 -34.07
C GLN A 193 73.83 34.95 -34.28
N ASP A 194 74.05 33.67 -34.56
CA ASP A 194 75.38 33.08 -34.78
C ASP A 194 75.86 33.19 -36.24
N ALA A 195 75.05 33.67 -37.18
CA ALA A 195 75.34 33.62 -38.61
C ALA A 195 75.43 35.02 -39.27
N ASP A 196 76.65 35.41 -39.66
CA ASP A 196 76.93 36.62 -40.47
C ASP A 196 76.79 36.39 -42.00
N ASP A 197 76.40 35.19 -42.45
CA ASP A 197 76.42 34.79 -43.87
C ASP A 197 75.04 34.75 -44.56
N LEU A 198 74.98 35.38 -45.75
CA LEU A 198 73.77 35.54 -46.59
C LEU A 198 73.15 34.19 -47.04
N GLU A 199 73.97 33.14 -47.16
CA GLU A 199 73.53 31.80 -47.56
C GLU A 199 72.75 31.08 -46.45
N PHE A 200 73.06 31.41 -45.17
CA PHE A 200 72.37 30.89 -44.00
C PHE A 200 70.98 31.52 -43.83
N ALA A 201 70.83 32.80 -44.18
CA ALA A 201 69.56 33.51 -44.19
C ALA A 201 68.53 32.86 -45.14
N ASN A 202 68.95 32.38 -46.31
CA ASN A 202 68.07 31.66 -47.23
C ASN A 202 67.63 30.29 -46.70
N LYS A 203 68.51 29.58 -45.97
CA LYS A 203 68.18 28.30 -45.33
C LYS A 203 67.20 28.48 -44.16
N ILE A 204 67.33 29.58 -43.42
CA ILE A 204 66.37 29.99 -42.38
C ILE A 204 65.03 30.36 -43.01
N HIS A 205 65.00 31.07 -44.14
CA HIS A 205 63.77 31.39 -44.86
C HIS A 205 63.00 30.12 -45.27
N GLN A 206 63.70 29.12 -45.83
CA GLN A 206 63.08 27.83 -46.16
C GLN A 206 62.51 27.11 -44.91
N LYS A 207 63.19 27.18 -43.76
CA LYS A 207 62.68 26.60 -42.52
C LYS A 207 61.48 27.37 -41.95
N MET A 208 61.42 28.68 -42.12
CA MET A 208 60.23 29.47 -41.76
C MET A 208 59.00 29.11 -42.62
N VAL A 209 59.20 28.75 -43.89
CA VAL A 209 58.12 28.25 -44.75
C VAL A 209 57.54 26.94 -44.19
N ILE A 210 58.39 26.01 -43.74
CA ILE A 210 57.94 24.75 -43.13
C ILE A 210 57.16 25.00 -41.82
N ILE A 211 57.60 25.94 -40.98
CA ILE A 211 56.86 26.33 -39.77
C ILE A 211 55.49 26.93 -40.13
N ARG A 212 55.40 27.69 -41.23
CA ARG A 212 54.14 28.24 -41.73
C ARG A 212 53.19 27.16 -42.24
N GLU A 213 53.72 26.10 -42.86
CA GLU A 213 52.95 24.93 -43.28
C GLU A 213 52.44 24.12 -42.08
N ILE A 214 53.25 23.93 -41.05
CA ILE A 214 52.83 23.28 -39.79
C ILE A 214 51.72 24.10 -39.10
N ARG A 215 51.85 25.43 -39.06
CA ARG A 215 50.79 26.32 -38.55
C ARG A 215 49.47 26.13 -39.31
N ASN A 216 49.52 26.03 -40.64
CA ASN A 216 48.33 25.84 -41.46
C ASN A 216 47.70 24.45 -41.25
N TYR A 217 48.53 23.42 -41.05
CA TYR A 217 48.06 22.08 -40.69
C TYR A 217 47.35 22.06 -39.33
N LEU A 218 47.90 22.72 -38.31
CA LEU A 218 47.26 22.86 -36.99
C LEU A 218 45.94 23.64 -37.05
N LEU A 219 45.84 24.66 -37.90
CA LEU A 219 44.59 25.39 -38.13
C LEU A 219 43.52 24.53 -38.82
N SER A 220 43.91 23.60 -39.71
CA SER A 220 42.97 22.72 -40.41
C SER A 220 42.38 21.59 -39.55
N ILE A 221 43.03 21.25 -38.43
CA ILE A 221 42.54 20.25 -37.45
C ILE A 221 41.57 20.89 -36.44
N ALA A 222 41.62 22.22 -36.30
CA ALA A 222 40.76 22.99 -35.39
C ALA A 222 39.38 23.36 -35.99
N THR A 223 39.14 23.07 -37.27
CA THR A 223 37.84 23.18 -37.98
C THR A 223 37.26 21.81 -38.26
#